data_AF-A0A7Y2JRT8-F1
#
_entry.id   AF-A0A7Y2JRT8-F1
#
_cell.length_a   1.000
_cell.length_b   1.000
_cell.length_c   1.000
_cell.angle_alpha   90.00
_cell.angle_beta   90.00
_cell.angle_gamma   90.00
#
_symmetry.space_group_name_H-M   'P 1'
#
loop_
_entity.id
_entity.type
_entity.pdbx_description
1 polymer ?
#
loop_
_entity_poly.entity_id
_entity_poly.type
_entity_poly.pdbx_seq_one_letter_code
_entity_poly.pdbx_strand_id
1 'polypeptide(L)'
;MRALSFILVVSVAMVGCSKSQPTPPEVDAEFRALLETMDEELPGASAARLSEFMKANSAYEIVTEVEGEIERLRSLADGRYHAARELAREGDFDRAEAMLEDLATHLPETSGGESAKEHLAFDFYLGKAQWLMVRQRWEESGAVARLLLERDLTRVQREQVETILDGAGHVGAAYSQAERAQARAACRHLVIYLQMMYADEGQYPSRLSLSDVEEWDPVGSRSILRALSSIENYQQTDRGFSFTAVSARGDHRIRVVDGTIEE
;
A
#
# COMPACT_ATOMS: atom_id res chain seq x y z
N MET A 1 -56.38 -42.59 65.22
CA MET A 1 -55.18 -41.72 65.22
C MET A 1 -54.37 -42.13 63.99
N ARG A 2 -54.38 -41.36 62.88
CA ARG A 2 -53.41 -40.28 62.55
C ARG A 2 -51.96 -40.78 62.77
N ALA A 3 -51.06 -40.85 61.79
CA ALA A 3 -50.91 -40.04 60.59
C ALA A 3 -50.06 -40.73 59.48
N LEU A 4 -50.40 -40.43 58.23
CA LEU A 4 -49.51 -40.42 57.06
C LEU A 4 -48.41 -39.34 57.25
N SER A 5 -47.21 -39.56 56.71
CA SER A 5 -46.32 -38.51 56.17
C SER A 5 -45.31 -39.18 55.23
N PHE A 6 -45.60 -39.26 53.93
CA PHE A 6 -45.21 -38.31 52.87
C PHE A 6 -43.70 -38.17 52.66
N ILE A 7 -43.21 -38.92 51.67
CA ILE A 7 -41.96 -38.70 50.96
C ILE A 7 -42.18 -37.44 50.10
N LEU A 8 -41.48 -36.35 50.40
CA LEU A 8 -41.45 -35.16 49.57
C LEU A 8 -40.18 -35.21 48.70
N VAL A 9 -40.31 -35.72 47.49
CA VAL A 9 -39.32 -35.50 46.42
C VAL A 9 -39.52 -34.07 45.94
N VAL A 10 -38.62 -33.17 46.32
CA VAL A 10 -38.55 -31.81 45.78
C VAL A 10 -37.74 -31.89 44.48
N SER A 11 -38.44 -32.13 43.37
CA SER A 11 -37.92 -31.89 42.04
C SER A 11 -38.09 -30.41 41.71
N VAL A 12 -37.08 -29.59 42.01
CA VAL A 12 -36.98 -28.24 41.41
C VAL A 12 -36.59 -28.44 39.95
N ALA A 13 -37.60 -28.43 39.08
CA ALA A 13 -37.40 -28.19 37.66
C ALA A 13 -36.90 -26.73 37.51
N MET A 14 -35.57 -26.54 37.46
CA MET A 14 -34.99 -25.34 36.88
C MET A 14 -35.16 -25.40 35.37
N VAL A 15 -36.38 -25.14 34.90
CA VAL A 15 -36.59 -24.63 33.53
C VAL A 15 -36.59 -23.12 33.66
N GLY A 16 -35.39 -22.55 33.67
CA GLY A 16 -35.22 -21.11 33.52
C GLY A 16 -35.57 -20.72 32.10
N CYS A 17 -36.85 -20.48 31.83
CA CYS A 17 -37.24 -19.54 30.77
C CYS A 17 -36.76 -18.17 31.22
N SER A 18 -35.52 -17.79 30.88
CA SER A 18 -35.09 -16.40 30.98
C SER A 18 -35.88 -15.60 29.95
N LYS A 19 -37.00 -15.01 30.38
CA LYS A 19 -37.64 -13.96 29.59
C LYS A 19 -36.64 -12.80 29.50
N SER A 20 -36.28 -12.45 28.28
CA SER A 20 -35.54 -11.23 27.96
C SER A 20 -36.20 -10.03 28.65
N GLN A 21 -35.38 -9.12 29.17
CA GLN A 21 -35.84 -7.90 29.80
C GLN A 21 -36.12 -6.83 28.74
N PRO A 22 -37.11 -5.95 28.95
CA PRO A 22 -37.28 -4.78 28.09
C PRO A 22 -35.99 -3.97 28.01
N THR A 23 -35.64 -3.51 26.82
CA THR A 23 -34.41 -2.74 26.58
C THR A 23 -34.50 -1.36 27.25
N PRO A 24 -33.54 -0.99 28.12
CA PRO A 24 -33.44 0.37 28.66
C PRO A 24 -33.17 1.41 27.56
N PRO A 25 -33.67 2.65 27.68
CA PRO A 25 -33.43 3.71 26.69
C PRO A 25 -31.95 4.01 26.45
N GLU A 26 -31.11 3.85 27.46
CA GLU A 26 -29.66 4.07 27.35
C GLU A 26 -29.00 3.03 26.43
N VAL A 27 -29.43 1.77 26.53
CA VAL A 27 -28.92 0.66 25.71
C VAL A 27 -29.42 0.79 24.27
N ASP A 28 -30.66 1.22 24.06
CA ASP A 28 -31.17 1.52 22.72
C ASP A 28 -30.40 2.70 22.09
N ALA A 29 -30.16 3.78 22.83
CA ALA A 29 -29.38 4.91 22.34
C ALA A 29 -27.94 4.52 21.99
N GLU A 30 -27.29 3.67 22.80
CA GLU A 30 -25.96 3.13 22.52
C GLU A 30 -25.96 2.29 21.24
N PHE A 31 -26.96 1.42 21.04
CA PHE A 31 -27.09 0.64 19.82
C PHE A 31 -27.26 1.54 18.59
N ARG A 32 -28.13 2.54 18.63
CA ARG A 32 -28.33 3.47 17.51
C ARG A 32 -27.06 4.27 17.19
N ALA A 33 -26.36 4.75 18.22
CA ALA A 33 -25.07 5.41 18.04
C ALA A 33 -24.01 4.47 17.44
N LEU A 34 -24.03 3.19 17.83
CA LEU A 34 -23.14 2.18 17.24
C LEU A 34 -23.41 2.00 15.75
N LEU A 35 -24.68 1.88 15.34
CA LEU A 35 -25.09 1.77 13.93
C LEU A 35 -24.59 2.96 13.08
N GLU A 36 -24.64 4.17 13.60
CA GLU A 36 -24.15 5.38 12.90
C GLU A 36 -22.63 5.36 12.63
N THR A 37 -21.87 4.53 13.35
CA THR A 37 -20.42 4.40 13.20
C THR A 37 -19.98 3.14 12.47
N MET A 38 -20.92 2.38 11.90
CA MET A 38 -20.61 1.16 11.14
C MET A 38 -20.08 1.53 9.75
N ASP A 39 -19.08 0.78 9.31
CA ASP A 39 -18.52 0.88 7.97
C ASP A 39 -18.99 -0.32 7.13
N GLU A 40 -19.78 -0.05 6.09
CA GLU A 40 -20.28 -1.08 5.17
C GLU A 40 -19.19 -1.60 4.21
N GLU A 41 -18.06 -0.89 4.12
CA GLU A 41 -16.88 -1.36 3.38
C GLU A 41 -16.06 -2.40 4.17
N LEU A 42 -16.22 -2.44 5.50
CA LEU A 42 -15.60 -3.39 6.42
C LEU A 42 -16.68 -4.14 7.23
N PRO A 43 -17.50 -4.97 6.56
CA PRO A 43 -18.67 -5.60 7.18
C PRO A 43 -18.29 -6.54 8.33
N GLY A 44 -17.11 -7.19 8.29
CA GLY A 44 -16.64 -8.08 9.34
C GLY A 44 -16.39 -7.35 10.65
N ALA A 45 -15.61 -6.28 10.62
CA ALA A 45 -15.30 -5.45 11.79
C ALA A 45 -16.58 -4.83 12.38
N SER A 46 -17.47 -4.36 11.52
CA SER A 46 -18.79 -3.85 11.91
C SER A 46 -19.62 -4.95 12.62
N ALA A 47 -19.70 -6.15 12.05
CA ALA A 47 -20.41 -7.29 12.65
C ALA A 47 -19.76 -7.76 13.97
N ALA A 48 -18.44 -7.69 14.09
CA ALA A 48 -17.71 -8.02 15.31
C ALA A 48 -18.05 -7.04 16.44
N ARG A 49 -18.08 -5.73 16.17
CA ARG A 49 -18.50 -4.70 17.15
C ARG A 49 -19.94 -4.91 17.61
N LEU A 50 -20.86 -5.22 16.70
CA LEU A 50 -22.25 -5.57 17.07
C LEU A 50 -22.32 -6.85 17.91
N SER A 51 -21.49 -7.84 17.61
CA SER A 51 -21.40 -9.08 18.39
C SER A 51 -20.90 -8.83 19.81
N GLU A 52 -19.98 -7.89 20.00
CA GLU A 52 -19.52 -7.46 21.33
C GLU A 52 -20.62 -6.75 22.11
N PHE A 53 -21.34 -5.82 21.45
CA PHE A 53 -22.50 -5.17 22.04
C PHE A 53 -23.57 -6.18 22.47
N MET A 54 -23.87 -7.16 21.61
CA MET A 54 -24.82 -8.24 21.89
C MET A 54 -24.41 -9.07 23.11
N LYS A 55 -23.12 -9.41 23.25
CA LYS A 55 -22.62 -10.16 24.42
C LYS A 55 -22.79 -9.36 25.72
N ALA A 56 -22.47 -8.07 25.69
CA ALA A 56 -22.61 -7.18 26.84
C ALA A 56 -24.07 -6.98 27.27
N ASN A 57 -25.00 -7.02 26.31
CA ASN A 57 -26.41 -6.72 26.49
C ASN A 57 -27.34 -7.94 26.32
N SER A 58 -26.80 -9.15 26.50
CA SER A 58 -27.48 -10.43 26.22
C SER A 58 -28.80 -10.68 26.97
N ALA A 59 -29.07 -9.92 28.03
CA ALA A 59 -30.30 -10.03 28.82
C ALA A 59 -31.50 -9.28 28.21
N TYR A 60 -31.29 -8.40 27.23
CA TYR A 60 -32.31 -7.47 26.73
C TYR A 60 -32.94 -7.91 25.40
N GLU A 61 -34.16 -7.46 25.13
CA GLU A 61 -34.90 -7.77 23.90
C GLU A 61 -34.22 -7.25 22.61
N ILE A 62 -33.42 -6.17 22.71
CA ILE A 62 -32.69 -5.56 21.58
C ILE A 62 -31.73 -6.54 20.88
N VAL A 63 -31.31 -7.61 21.56
CA VAL A 63 -30.44 -8.66 21.00
C VAL A 63 -31.00 -9.22 19.69
N THR A 64 -32.32 -9.39 19.58
CA THR A 64 -32.95 -9.88 18.33
C THR A 64 -32.74 -8.91 17.15
N GLU A 65 -32.77 -7.60 17.41
CA GLU A 65 -32.51 -6.57 16.40
C GLU A 65 -31.02 -6.56 16.02
N VAL A 66 -30.13 -6.68 17.01
CA VAL A 66 -28.68 -6.76 16.80
C VAL A 66 -28.31 -7.99 15.97
N GLU A 67 -28.92 -9.15 16.23
CA GLU A 67 -28.74 -10.38 15.44
C GLU A 67 -29.12 -10.17 13.97
N GLY A 68 -30.25 -9.50 13.71
CA GLY A 68 -30.67 -9.17 12.35
C GLY A 68 -29.67 -8.28 11.61
N GLU A 69 -29.09 -7.30 12.30
CA GLU A 69 -28.10 -6.41 11.70
C GLU A 69 -26.74 -7.09 11.46
N ILE A 70 -26.32 -7.98 12.37
CA ILE A 70 -25.13 -8.82 12.15
C ILE A 70 -25.31 -9.67 10.89
N GLU A 71 -26.47 -10.29 10.71
CA GLU A 71 -26.74 -11.10 9.52
C GLU A 71 -26.77 -10.25 8.24
N ARG A 72 -27.34 -9.05 8.29
CA ARG A 72 -27.28 -8.09 7.18
C ARG A 72 -25.83 -7.79 6.80
N LEU A 73 -24.98 -7.43 7.76
CA LEU A 73 -23.57 -7.13 7.51
C LEU A 73 -22.82 -8.34 6.96
N ARG A 74 -23.08 -9.53 7.48
CA ARG A 74 -22.50 -10.78 6.94
C ARG A 74 -22.88 -11.00 5.48
N SER A 75 -24.13 -10.72 5.10
CA SER A 75 -24.54 -10.81 3.69
C SER A 75 -23.81 -9.81 2.78
N LEU A 76 -23.34 -8.67 3.30
CA LEU A 76 -22.52 -7.71 2.55
C LEU A 76 -21.08 -8.20 2.32
N ALA A 77 -20.63 -9.19 3.10
CA ALA A 77 -19.32 -9.81 2.93
C ALA A 77 -19.29 -10.76 1.73
N ASP A 78 -20.45 -11.22 1.24
CA ASP A 78 -20.54 -12.10 0.09
C ASP A 78 -19.93 -11.43 -1.16
N GLY A 79 -18.94 -12.10 -1.75
CA GLY A 79 -18.22 -11.60 -2.93
C GLY A 79 -17.13 -10.55 -2.65
N ARG A 80 -16.98 -10.06 -1.41
CA ARG A 80 -15.92 -9.08 -1.05
C ARG A 80 -14.51 -9.62 -1.31
N TYR A 81 -14.27 -10.92 -1.12
CA TYR A 81 -12.99 -11.55 -1.50
C TYR A 81 -12.64 -11.33 -2.99
N HIS A 82 -13.62 -11.50 -3.89
CA HIS A 82 -13.41 -11.28 -5.32
C HIS A 82 -13.25 -9.80 -5.65
N ALA A 83 -14.02 -8.92 -5.00
CA ALA A 83 -13.88 -7.47 -5.15
C ALA A 83 -12.48 -6.99 -4.76
N ALA A 84 -11.93 -7.48 -3.65
CA ALA A 84 -10.57 -7.15 -3.22
C ALA A 84 -9.52 -7.59 -4.24
N ARG A 85 -9.70 -8.76 -4.88
CA ARG A 85 -8.78 -9.21 -5.94
C ARG A 85 -8.84 -8.33 -7.19
N GLU A 86 -10.01 -7.83 -7.56
CA GLU A 86 -10.12 -6.87 -8.67
C GLU A 86 -9.47 -5.53 -8.32
N LEU A 87 -9.65 -5.02 -7.10
CA LEU A 87 -8.94 -3.82 -6.62
C LEU A 87 -7.41 -3.99 -6.69
N ALA A 88 -6.90 -5.13 -6.23
CA ALA A 88 -5.47 -5.45 -6.33
C ALA A 88 -5.00 -5.53 -7.79
N ARG A 89 -5.82 -6.05 -8.70
CA ARG A 89 -5.52 -6.09 -10.14
C ARG A 89 -5.45 -4.68 -10.76
N GLU A 90 -6.26 -3.77 -10.27
CA GLU A 90 -6.26 -2.34 -10.66
C GLU A 90 -5.11 -1.56 -10.01
N GLY A 91 -4.43 -2.14 -9.01
CA GLY A 91 -3.29 -1.56 -8.31
C GLY A 91 -3.66 -0.88 -6.98
N ASP A 92 -4.92 -0.94 -6.57
CA ASP A 92 -5.40 -0.44 -5.28
C ASP A 92 -5.18 -1.49 -4.17
N PHE A 93 -3.90 -1.76 -3.90
CA PHE A 93 -3.50 -2.79 -2.95
C PHE A 93 -3.88 -2.45 -1.51
N ASP A 94 -3.89 -1.17 -1.11
CA ASP A 94 -4.15 -0.82 0.29
C ASP A 94 -5.63 -1.04 0.65
N ARG A 95 -6.57 -0.69 -0.24
CA ARG A 95 -7.99 -1.01 -0.03
C ARG A 95 -8.29 -2.49 -0.17
N ALA A 96 -7.62 -3.17 -1.10
CA ALA A 96 -7.74 -4.62 -1.23
C ALA A 96 -7.25 -5.34 0.03
N GLU A 97 -6.12 -4.93 0.59
CA GLU A 97 -5.53 -5.49 1.81
C GLU A 97 -6.48 -5.33 3.00
N ALA A 98 -6.99 -4.11 3.23
CA ALA A 98 -7.94 -3.84 4.31
C ALA A 98 -9.22 -4.71 4.21
N MET A 99 -9.76 -4.88 3.00
CA MET A 99 -10.94 -5.72 2.78
C MET A 99 -10.66 -7.21 3.01
N LEU A 100 -9.49 -7.70 2.62
CA LEU A 100 -9.10 -9.09 2.88
C LEU A 100 -8.81 -9.33 4.36
N GLU A 101 -8.17 -8.38 5.05
CA GLU A 101 -7.89 -8.46 6.48
C GLU A 101 -9.18 -8.48 7.31
N ASP A 102 -10.17 -7.68 6.92
CA ASP A 102 -11.50 -7.67 7.52
C ASP A 102 -12.16 -9.06 7.47
N LEU A 103 -12.20 -9.65 6.27
CA LEU A 103 -12.75 -10.99 6.07
C LEU A 103 -11.97 -12.06 6.84
N ALA A 104 -10.64 -12.04 6.76
CA ALA A 104 -9.78 -13.05 7.39
C ALA A 104 -9.82 -12.99 8.92
N THR A 105 -10.01 -11.81 9.49
CA THR A 105 -9.97 -11.58 10.94
C THR A 105 -11.33 -11.77 11.59
N HIS A 106 -12.37 -11.20 10.98
CA HIS A 106 -13.68 -11.08 11.62
C HIS A 106 -14.72 -12.09 11.11
N LEU A 107 -14.51 -12.66 9.92
CA LEU A 107 -15.40 -13.67 9.33
C LEU A 107 -14.63 -14.95 8.90
N PRO A 108 -13.71 -15.48 9.72
CA PRO A 108 -12.82 -16.60 9.34
C PRO A 108 -13.56 -17.91 9.06
N GLU A 109 -14.79 -18.06 9.53
CA GLU A 109 -15.64 -19.23 9.31
C GLU A 109 -16.31 -19.26 7.93
N THR A 110 -16.26 -18.14 7.19
CA THR A 110 -16.84 -18.03 5.86
C THR A 110 -15.85 -18.48 4.80
N SER A 111 -16.33 -18.97 3.65
CA SER A 111 -15.46 -19.32 2.52
C SER A 111 -14.63 -18.12 2.03
N GLY A 112 -15.19 -16.91 2.11
CA GLY A 112 -14.48 -15.67 1.81
C GLY A 112 -13.35 -15.37 2.80
N GLY A 113 -13.59 -15.55 4.10
CA GLY A 113 -12.58 -15.37 5.15
C GLY A 113 -11.45 -16.39 5.09
N GLU A 114 -11.76 -17.68 4.87
CA GLU A 114 -10.75 -18.72 4.66
C GLU A 114 -9.88 -18.41 3.44
N SER A 115 -10.51 -18.06 2.31
CA SER A 115 -9.79 -17.70 1.07
C SER A 115 -8.94 -16.44 1.25
N ALA A 116 -9.47 -15.42 1.96
CA ALA A 116 -8.73 -14.20 2.24
C ALA A 116 -7.49 -14.48 3.10
N LYS A 117 -7.62 -15.32 4.12
CA LYS A 117 -6.51 -15.72 4.98
C LYS A 117 -5.40 -16.46 4.20
N GLU A 118 -5.78 -17.43 3.36
CA GLU A 118 -4.83 -18.16 2.52
C GLU A 118 -4.14 -17.22 1.51
N HIS A 119 -4.92 -16.34 0.87
CA HIS A 119 -4.40 -15.41 -0.12
C HIS A 119 -3.45 -14.37 0.50
N LEU A 120 -3.83 -13.80 1.64
CA LEU A 120 -2.99 -12.87 2.41
C LEU A 120 -1.72 -13.54 2.93
N ALA A 121 -1.70 -14.86 3.15
CA ALA A 121 -0.50 -15.54 3.62
C ALA A 121 0.68 -15.41 2.64
N PHE A 122 0.41 -15.38 1.33
CA PHE A 122 1.46 -15.35 0.32
C PHE A 122 1.07 -14.65 -1.00
N ASP A 123 0.04 -15.16 -1.68
CA ASP A 123 -0.29 -14.78 -3.07
C ASP A 123 -0.57 -13.29 -3.25
N PHE A 124 -1.24 -12.66 -2.28
CA PHE A 124 -1.56 -11.24 -2.31
C PHE A 124 -0.28 -10.38 -2.41
N TYR A 125 0.66 -10.62 -1.50
CA TYR A 125 1.91 -9.86 -1.44
C TYR A 125 2.86 -10.23 -2.58
N LEU A 126 2.87 -11.48 -3.03
CA LEU A 126 3.63 -11.87 -4.22
C LEU A 126 3.11 -11.09 -5.44
N GLY A 127 1.78 -11.02 -5.60
CA GLY A 127 1.12 -10.21 -6.62
C GLY A 127 1.46 -8.72 -6.52
N LYS A 128 1.46 -8.15 -5.31
CA LYS A 128 1.88 -6.75 -5.03
C LYS A 128 3.33 -6.52 -5.47
N ALA A 129 4.24 -7.41 -5.09
CA ALA A 129 5.65 -7.29 -5.46
C ALA A 129 5.86 -7.39 -6.99
N GLN A 130 5.19 -8.31 -7.67
CA GLN A 130 5.23 -8.45 -9.13
C GLN A 130 4.65 -7.23 -9.85
N TRP A 131 3.54 -6.70 -9.36
CA TRP A 131 2.93 -5.50 -9.93
C TRP A 131 3.87 -4.30 -9.83
N LEU A 132 4.52 -4.11 -8.67
CA LEU A 132 5.53 -3.07 -8.45
C LEU A 132 6.75 -3.25 -9.37
N MET A 133 7.19 -4.49 -9.56
CA MET A 133 8.28 -4.85 -10.47
C MET A 133 7.96 -4.40 -11.92
N VAL A 134 6.79 -4.74 -12.45
CA VAL A 134 6.39 -4.35 -13.82
C VAL A 134 6.33 -2.82 -13.99
N ARG A 135 6.04 -2.09 -12.90
CA ARG A 135 6.01 -0.62 -12.86
C ARG A 135 7.36 0.03 -12.54
N GLN A 136 8.44 -0.75 -12.51
CA GLN A 136 9.80 -0.29 -12.21
C GLN A 136 9.96 0.33 -10.81
N ARG A 137 9.07 0.02 -9.88
CA ARG A 137 9.13 0.42 -8.47
C ARG A 137 9.95 -0.63 -7.71
N TRP A 138 11.23 -0.75 -8.08
CA TRP A 138 12.10 -1.86 -7.68
C TRP A 138 12.34 -1.91 -6.17
N GLU A 139 12.57 -0.75 -5.54
CA GLU A 139 12.80 -0.66 -4.10
C GLU A 139 11.58 -1.14 -3.30
N GLU A 140 10.40 -0.68 -3.70
CA GLU A 140 9.13 -1.07 -3.06
C GLU A 140 8.81 -2.55 -3.30
N SER A 141 9.03 -3.05 -4.53
CA SER A 141 8.92 -4.48 -4.84
C SER A 141 9.85 -5.31 -3.95
N GLY A 142 11.10 -4.89 -3.79
CA GLY A 142 12.08 -5.54 -2.93
C GLY A 142 11.77 -5.43 -1.44
N ALA A 143 11.10 -4.37 -1.00
CA ALA A 143 10.61 -4.26 0.37
C ALA A 143 9.50 -5.28 0.65
N VAL A 144 8.50 -5.37 -0.22
CA VAL A 144 7.40 -6.36 -0.10
C VAL A 144 7.96 -7.80 -0.15
N ALA A 145 8.90 -8.07 -1.05
CA ALA A 145 9.52 -9.40 -1.15
C ALA A 145 10.35 -9.78 0.09
N ARG A 146 11.06 -8.83 0.72
CA ARG A 146 11.75 -9.08 1.99
C ARG A 146 10.77 -9.42 3.12
N LEU A 147 9.64 -8.73 3.21
CA LEU A 147 8.59 -9.04 4.19
C LEU A 147 8.01 -10.45 3.97
N LEU A 148 7.87 -10.90 2.72
CA LEU A 148 7.45 -12.27 2.42
C LEU A 148 8.45 -13.32 2.94
N LEU A 149 9.76 -13.06 2.88
CA LEU A 149 10.78 -14.00 3.38
C LEU A 149 10.75 -14.22 4.89
N GLU A 150 10.13 -13.30 5.65
CA GLU A 150 9.94 -13.42 7.10
C GLU A 150 8.83 -14.43 7.46
N ARG A 151 8.04 -14.87 6.47
CA ARG A 151 6.94 -15.83 6.66
C ARG A 151 7.39 -17.28 6.52
N ASP A 152 6.55 -18.19 6.99
CA ASP A 152 6.74 -19.62 6.76
C ASP A 152 6.40 -19.97 5.31
N LEU A 153 7.43 -20.14 4.49
CA LEU A 153 7.30 -20.37 3.05
C LEU A 153 7.74 -21.79 2.70
N THR A 154 6.98 -22.42 1.80
CA THR A 154 7.45 -23.62 1.11
C THR A 154 8.69 -23.30 0.25
N ARG A 155 9.46 -24.32 -0.10
CA ARG A 155 10.63 -24.16 -0.98
C ARG A 155 10.30 -23.43 -2.28
N VAL A 156 9.18 -23.79 -2.91
CA VAL A 156 8.74 -23.19 -4.19
C VAL A 156 8.39 -21.71 -4.00
N GLN A 157 7.69 -21.37 -2.92
CA GLN A 157 7.33 -19.97 -2.60
C GLN A 157 8.58 -19.13 -2.31
N ARG A 158 9.55 -19.68 -1.58
CA ARG A 158 10.83 -19.01 -1.32
C ARG A 158 11.58 -18.71 -2.61
N GLU A 159 11.69 -19.69 -3.52
CA GLU A 159 12.33 -19.51 -4.83
C GLU A 159 11.65 -18.40 -5.67
N GLN A 160 10.32 -18.31 -5.61
CA GLN A 160 9.57 -17.23 -6.27
C GLN A 160 9.90 -15.86 -5.69
N VAL A 161 10.01 -15.73 -4.36
CA VAL A 161 10.35 -14.47 -3.69
C VAL A 161 11.81 -14.08 -3.95
N GLU A 162 12.73 -15.05 -3.95
CA GLU A 162 14.14 -14.82 -4.30
C GLU A 162 14.29 -14.32 -5.74
N THR A 163 13.53 -14.88 -6.69
CA THR A 163 13.51 -14.40 -8.08
C THR A 163 13.10 -12.92 -8.17
N ILE A 164 12.14 -12.49 -7.33
CA ILE A 164 11.72 -11.09 -7.25
C ILE A 164 12.84 -10.22 -6.66
N LEU A 165 13.53 -10.68 -5.62
CA LEU A 165 14.64 -9.93 -5.02
C LEU A 165 15.83 -9.79 -5.99
N ASP A 166 16.18 -10.85 -6.70
CA ASP A 166 17.21 -10.82 -7.74
C ASP A 166 16.83 -9.84 -8.85
N GLY A 167 15.57 -9.85 -9.28
CA GLY A 167 15.02 -8.90 -10.23
C GLY A 167 15.13 -7.45 -9.73
N ALA A 168 14.64 -7.16 -8.53
CA ALA A 168 14.70 -5.83 -7.94
C ALA A 168 16.15 -5.32 -7.80
N GLY A 169 17.06 -6.18 -7.36
CA GLY A 169 18.47 -5.85 -7.16
C GLY A 169 19.24 -5.64 -8.47
N HIS A 170 19.23 -6.64 -9.36
CA HIS A 170 20.03 -6.60 -10.59
C HIS A 170 19.46 -5.68 -11.65
N VAL A 171 18.15 -5.72 -11.88
CA VAL A 171 17.50 -4.85 -12.87
C VAL A 171 17.53 -3.41 -12.37
N GLY A 172 17.22 -3.18 -11.09
CA GLY A 172 17.32 -1.86 -10.47
C GLY A 172 18.72 -1.24 -10.62
N ALA A 173 19.77 -2.00 -10.30
CA ALA A 173 21.15 -1.54 -10.46
C ALA A 173 21.52 -1.25 -11.92
N ALA A 174 21.11 -2.10 -12.87
CA ALA A 174 21.36 -1.90 -14.29
C ALA A 174 20.67 -0.63 -14.82
N TYR A 175 19.41 -0.39 -14.42
CA TYR A 175 18.68 0.82 -14.78
C TYR A 175 19.32 2.08 -14.19
N SER A 176 19.70 2.05 -12.91
CA SER A 176 20.40 3.17 -12.28
C SER A 176 21.73 3.47 -12.96
N GLN A 177 22.51 2.45 -13.32
CA GLN A 177 23.76 2.66 -14.07
C GLN A 177 23.52 3.25 -15.46
N ALA A 178 22.52 2.76 -16.18
CA ALA A 178 22.15 3.29 -17.49
C ALA A 178 21.68 4.75 -17.40
N GLU A 179 20.89 5.10 -16.39
CA GLU A 179 20.45 6.47 -16.12
C GLU A 179 21.65 7.37 -15.80
N ARG A 180 22.54 6.96 -14.89
CA ARG A 180 23.76 7.71 -14.57
C ARG A 180 24.63 7.95 -15.80
N ALA A 181 24.74 6.94 -16.67
CA ALA A 181 25.48 7.08 -17.93
C ALA A 181 24.84 8.09 -18.89
N GLN A 182 23.50 8.06 -19.03
CA GLN A 182 22.76 9.03 -19.84
C GLN A 182 22.89 10.46 -19.29
N ALA A 183 22.74 10.64 -17.98
CA ALA A 183 22.91 11.93 -17.33
C ALA A 183 24.34 12.47 -17.50
N ARG A 184 25.36 11.61 -17.39
CA ARG A 184 26.77 11.96 -17.69
C ARG A 184 26.95 12.37 -19.16
N ALA A 185 26.34 11.67 -20.11
CA ALA A 185 26.40 12.02 -21.52
C ALA A 185 25.74 13.38 -21.80
N ALA A 186 24.58 13.65 -21.20
CA ALA A 186 23.93 14.95 -21.28
C ALA A 186 24.79 16.09 -20.68
N CYS A 187 25.47 15.84 -19.56
CA CYS A 187 26.43 16.80 -19.00
C CYS A 187 27.56 17.12 -19.99
N ARG A 188 28.10 16.11 -20.69
CA ARG A 188 29.14 16.32 -21.71
C ARG A 188 28.63 17.18 -22.86
N HIS A 189 27.39 16.96 -23.31
CA HIS A 189 26.77 17.82 -24.33
C HIS A 189 26.63 19.26 -23.86
N LEU A 190 26.16 19.48 -22.63
CA LEU A 190 26.06 20.82 -22.03
C LEU A 190 27.43 21.51 -21.90
N VAL A 191 28.48 20.76 -21.55
CA VAL A 191 29.87 21.27 -21.52
C VAL A 191 30.32 21.73 -22.89
N ILE A 192 30.11 20.91 -23.93
CA ILE A 192 30.47 21.26 -25.31
C ILE A 192 29.75 22.54 -25.72
N TYR A 193 28.44 22.64 -25.44
CA TYR A 193 27.66 23.83 -25.72
C TYR A 193 28.23 25.09 -25.03
N LEU A 194 28.52 25.03 -23.72
CA LEU A 194 29.08 26.16 -22.98
C LEU A 194 30.46 26.58 -23.52
N GLN A 195 31.29 25.62 -23.93
CA GLN A 195 32.57 25.91 -24.55
C GLN A 195 32.43 26.54 -25.94
N MET A 196 31.46 26.10 -26.74
CA MET A 196 31.14 26.72 -28.04
C MET A 196 30.65 28.15 -27.87
N MET A 197 29.72 28.40 -26.94
CA MET A 197 29.25 29.77 -26.65
C MET A 197 30.37 30.68 -26.21
N TYR A 198 31.27 30.22 -25.35
CA TYR A 198 32.42 31.02 -24.96
C TYR A 198 33.36 31.30 -26.14
N ALA A 199 33.54 30.34 -27.05
CA ALA A 199 34.35 30.54 -28.25
C ALA A 199 33.71 31.56 -29.22
N ASP A 200 32.39 31.56 -29.34
CA ASP A 200 31.65 32.43 -30.27
C ASP A 200 31.40 33.84 -29.70
N GLU A 201 31.05 33.95 -28.42
CA GLU A 201 30.64 35.20 -27.77
C GLU A 201 31.72 35.78 -26.84
N GLY A 202 32.76 35.01 -26.50
CA GLY A 202 33.82 35.43 -25.57
C GLY A 202 33.41 35.41 -24.09
N GLN A 203 32.23 34.90 -23.75
CA GLN A 203 31.71 34.82 -22.39
C GLN A 203 30.75 33.63 -22.21
N TYR A 204 30.60 33.15 -20.96
CA TYR A 204 29.61 32.15 -20.60
C TYR A 204 28.23 32.80 -20.37
N PRO A 205 27.12 32.04 -20.54
CA PRO A 205 25.79 32.61 -20.30
C PRO A 205 25.62 32.97 -18.82
N SER A 206 24.83 34.00 -18.54
CA SER A 206 24.54 34.41 -17.14
C SER A 206 23.63 33.44 -16.40
N ARG A 207 22.89 32.59 -17.13
CA ARG A 207 22.03 31.53 -16.60
C ARG A 207 22.16 30.26 -17.43
N LEU A 208 22.03 29.11 -16.78
CA LEU A 208 21.96 27.80 -17.43
C LEU A 208 20.70 27.08 -16.94
N SER A 209 19.76 26.79 -17.85
CA SER A 209 18.45 26.21 -17.56
C SER A 209 18.07 25.19 -18.62
N LEU A 210 17.40 24.11 -18.22
CA LEU A 210 16.85 23.13 -19.16
C LEU A 210 15.75 23.72 -20.05
N SER A 211 15.04 24.75 -19.60
CA SER A 211 13.99 25.43 -20.36
C SER A 211 14.48 26.02 -21.68
N ASP A 212 15.75 26.38 -21.73
CA ASP A 212 16.33 27.14 -22.84
C ASP A 212 17.10 26.19 -23.80
N VAL A 213 17.26 24.91 -23.46
CA VAL A 213 18.09 23.95 -24.21
C VAL A 213 17.58 23.71 -25.63
N GLU A 214 16.28 23.78 -25.87
CA GLU A 214 15.72 23.63 -27.22
C GLU A 214 16.09 24.80 -28.14
N GLU A 215 16.27 26.00 -27.59
CA GLU A 215 16.72 27.18 -28.34
C GLU A 215 18.21 27.09 -28.66
N TRP A 216 18.98 26.50 -27.74
CA TRP A 216 20.43 26.38 -27.80
C TRP A 216 20.92 25.26 -28.71
N ASP A 217 20.30 24.10 -28.63
CA ASP A 217 20.65 22.90 -29.40
C ASP A 217 19.36 22.15 -29.81
N PRO A 218 18.66 22.59 -30.87
CA PRO A 218 17.42 21.96 -31.31
C PRO A 218 17.55 20.47 -31.67
N VAL A 219 18.77 20.02 -32.04
CA VAL A 219 19.03 18.65 -32.50
C VAL A 219 19.35 17.74 -31.31
N GLY A 220 20.15 18.21 -30.34
CA GLY A 220 20.55 17.45 -29.16
C GLY A 220 19.63 17.59 -27.95
N SER A 221 18.74 18.59 -27.93
CA SER A 221 17.89 18.93 -26.78
C SER A 221 17.09 17.75 -26.23
N ARG A 222 16.50 16.92 -27.11
CA ARG A 222 15.71 15.75 -26.70
C ARG A 222 16.50 14.76 -25.83
N SER A 223 17.81 14.62 -26.08
CA SER A 223 18.65 13.71 -25.30
C SER A 223 18.93 14.26 -23.89
N ILE A 224 19.15 15.57 -23.79
CA ILE A 224 19.39 16.28 -22.53
C ILE A 224 18.12 16.30 -21.68
N LEU A 225 16.99 16.69 -22.27
CA LEU A 225 15.69 16.79 -21.58
C LEU A 225 15.14 15.43 -21.14
N ARG A 226 15.53 14.34 -21.79
CA ARG A 226 15.20 12.98 -21.34
C ARG A 226 16.10 12.48 -20.21
N ALA A 227 17.34 12.95 -20.16
CA ALA A 227 18.34 12.46 -19.22
C ALA A 227 18.38 13.26 -17.91
N LEU A 228 17.99 14.53 -17.94
CA LEU A 228 18.08 15.45 -16.81
C LEU A 228 16.70 16.01 -16.43
N SER A 229 16.46 16.15 -15.13
CA SER A 229 15.26 16.78 -14.57
C SER A 229 15.49 18.26 -14.21
N SER A 230 16.71 18.61 -13.79
CA SER A 230 17.09 19.99 -13.47
C SER A 230 18.59 20.26 -13.62
N ILE A 231 18.93 21.55 -13.70
CA ILE A 231 20.28 22.08 -13.54
C ILE A 231 20.25 23.02 -12.33
N GLU A 232 21.21 22.85 -11.44
CA GLU A 232 21.30 23.53 -10.16
C GLU A 232 22.68 24.14 -9.96
N ASN A 233 22.77 25.13 -9.06
CA ASN A 233 24.03 25.71 -8.60
C ASN A 233 24.96 26.18 -9.74
N TYR A 234 24.38 26.68 -10.83
CA TYR A 234 25.17 27.21 -11.93
C TYR A 234 25.94 28.46 -11.48
N GLN A 235 27.25 28.47 -11.70
CA GLN A 235 28.14 29.58 -11.44
C GLN A 235 29.05 29.77 -12.64
N GLN A 236 29.40 31.01 -12.94
CA GLN A 236 30.31 31.35 -14.02
C GLN A 236 31.29 32.44 -13.59
N THR A 237 32.47 32.41 -14.19
CA THR A 237 33.50 33.45 -14.13
C THR A 237 33.97 33.75 -15.54
N ASP A 238 34.79 34.79 -15.71
CA ASP A 238 35.38 35.16 -17.00
C ASP A 238 36.13 34.02 -17.71
N ARG A 239 36.52 32.94 -17.00
CA ARG A 239 37.32 31.84 -17.56
C ARG A 239 36.81 30.45 -17.21
N GLY A 240 35.67 30.34 -16.55
CA GLY A 240 35.19 29.05 -16.05
C GLY A 240 33.72 29.02 -15.71
N PHE A 241 33.20 27.81 -15.52
CA PHE A 241 31.82 27.57 -15.14
C PHE A 241 31.69 26.31 -14.28
N SER A 242 30.63 26.24 -13.49
CA SER A 242 30.25 25.02 -12.80
C SER A 242 28.75 24.87 -12.73
N PHE A 243 28.24 23.63 -12.70
CA PHE A 243 26.84 23.33 -12.43
C PHE A 243 26.69 21.95 -11.81
N THR A 244 25.52 21.68 -11.23
CA THR A 244 25.08 20.34 -10.83
C THR A 244 23.88 19.95 -11.67
N ALA A 245 24.00 18.87 -12.45
CA ALA A 245 22.87 18.32 -13.18
C ALA A 245 22.20 17.21 -12.35
N VAL A 246 20.87 17.18 -12.33
CA VAL A 246 20.09 16.15 -11.67
C VAL A 246 19.49 15.24 -12.73
N SER A 247 19.66 13.92 -12.58
CA SER A 247 19.11 12.94 -13.52
C SER A 247 17.58 12.99 -13.58
N ALA A 248 17.00 12.43 -14.65
CA ALA A 248 15.56 12.49 -14.91
C ALA A 248 14.69 11.99 -13.74
N ARG A 249 15.17 11.01 -12.95
CA ARG A 249 14.44 10.49 -11.78
C ARG A 249 14.82 11.16 -10.46
N GLY A 250 15.86 11.99 -10.45
CA GLY A 250 16.36 12.64 -9.22
C GLY A 250 17.44 11.85 -8.48
N ASP A 251 17.73 10.62 -8.92
CA ASP A 251 18.58 9.66 -8.20
C ASP A 251 20.08 9.99 -8.26
N HIS A 252 20.49 10.77 -9.27
CA HIS A 252 21.89 11.11 -9.48
C HIS A 252 22.09 12.61 -9.63
N ARG A 253 22.99 13.17 -8.80
CA ARG A 253 23.50 14.53 -8.93
C ARG A 253 24.93 14.48 -9.47
N ILE A 254 25.17 15.13 -10.59
CA ILE A 254 26.45 15.14 -11.29
C ILE A 254 26.98 16.56 -11.27
N ARG A 255 28.12 16.78 -10.60
CA ARG A 255 28.79 18.07 -10.57
C ARG A 255 29.76 18.19 -11.74
N VAL A 256 29.72 19.34 -12.39
CA VAL A 256 30.61 19.73 -13.48
C VAL A 256 31.34 21.01 -13.07
N VAL A 257 32.65 21.03 -13.21
CA VAL A 257 33.52 22.19 -12.98
C VAL A 257 34.50 22.31 -14.14
N ASP A 258 34.45 23.44 -14.83
CA ASP A 258 35.33 23.79 -15.96
C ASP A 258 35.46 22.67 -17.00
N GLY A 259 34.30 22.08 -17.35
CA GLY A 259 34.20 20.99 -18.32
C GLY A 259 34.61 19.61 -17.81
N THR A 260 35.06 19.51 -16.56
CA THR A 260 35.36 18.22 -15.90
C THR A 260 34.15 17.76 -15.11
N ILE A 261 33.76 16.50 -15.30
CA ILE A 261 32.75 15.84 -14.47
C ILE A 261 33.46 15.32 -13.22
N GLU A 262 33.12 15.86 -12.05
CA GLU A 262 33.67 15.42 -10.77
C GLU A 262 32.98 14.14 -10.29
N GLU A 263 33.74 13.22 -9.69
CA GLU A 263 33.25 11.94 -9.15
C GLU A 263 32.96 11.98 -7.65
#